data_AF-A0AAN7SIJ8-F1
#
_entry.id   AF-A0AAN7SIJ8-F1
#
_cell.length_a   1.000
_cell.length_b   1.000
_cell.length_c   1.000
_cell.angle_alpha   90.00
_cell.angle_beta   90.00
_cell.angle_gamma   90.00
#
_symmetry.space_group_name_H-M   'P 1'
#
loop_
_entity.id
_entity.type
_entity.pdbx_description
1 polymer ?
#
loop_
_entity_poly.entity_id
_entity_poly.type
_entity_poly.pdbx_seq_one_letter_code
_entity_poly.pdbx_strand_id
1 'polypeptide(L)' 'MTLIIQFQLFVKCVPSCPEDGSHANTTILPDEECCNQYYICSNGNPILSNCSIGLHFNPVLQVCDWPENARCASNKVC' A
#
# COMPACT_ATOMS: atom_id res chain seq x y z
N MET A 1 -5.38 -22.87 -24.29
CA MET A 1 -5.86 -23.70 -23.15
C MET A 1 -4.60 -24.32 -22.55
N THR A 2 -3.94 -23.82 -21.52
CA THR A 2 -4.28 -22.76 -20.58
C THR A 2 -2.95 -22.11 -20.20
N LEU A 3 -2.49 -21.11 -20.96
CA LEU A 3 -1.28 -20.32 -20.66
C LEU A 3 -1.64 -18.87 -20.31
N ILE A 4 -2.91 -18.67 -19.89
CA ILE A 4 -3.41 -17.45 -19.25
C ILE A 4 -3.24 -17.57 -17.71
N ILE A 5 -2.56 -18.61 -17.20
CA ILE A 5 -2.37 -18.85 -15.75
C ILE A 5 -1.13 -18.17 -15.16
N GLN A 6 -0.64 -17.10 -15.79
CA GLN A 6 0.38 -16.22 -15.20
C GLN A 6 -0.02 -14.72 -15.32
N PHE A 7 -1.09 -14.39 -16.03
CA PHE A 7 -1.50 -12.99 -16.25
C PHE A 7 -2.70 -12.53 -15.40
N GLN A 8 -3.18 -13.37 -14.48
CA GLN A 8 -4.32 -13.04 -13.62
C GLN A 8 -4.03 -13.21 -12.12
N LEU A 9 -2.79 -12.94 -11.67
CA LEU A 9 -2.46 -12.96 -10.23
C LEU A 9 -1.49 -11.85 -9.74
N PHE A 10 -1.36 -10.74 -10.48
CA PHE A 10 -0.45 -9.64 -10.12
C PHE A 10 -0.97 -8.23 -10.51
N VAL A 11 -2.28 -8.00 -10.49
CA VAL A 11 -2.77 -6.61 -10.43
C VAL A 11 -2.58 -6.14 -8.99
N LYS A 12 -1.33 -5.87 -8.58
CA LYS A 12 -1.07 -5.11 -7.36
C LYS A 12 -1.39 -3.65 -7.72
N CYS A 13 -2.34 -3.04 -7.03
CA CYS A 13 -2.65 -1.63 -7.18
C CYS A 13 -1.49 -0.78 -6.65
N VAL A 14 -0.45 -0.59 -7.48
CA VAL A 14 0.64 0.33 -7.17
C VAL A 14 0.11 1.75 -7.36
N PRO A 15 0.03 2.58 -6.31
CA PRO A 15 -0.42 3.95 -6.46
C PRO A 15 0.63 4.76 -7.23
N SER A 16 0.16 5.65 -8.11
CA SER A 16 1.03 6.61 -8.79
C SER A 16 1.48 7.68 -7.80
N CYS A 17 2.76 7.70 -7.46
CA CYS A 17 3.33 8.75 -6.60
C CYS A 17 3.35 10.09 -7.34
N PRO A 18 2.94 11.20 -6.69
CA PRO A 18 3.10 12.53 -7.27
C PRO A 18 4.60 12.90 -7.32
N GLU A 19 5.11 13.23 -8.50
CA GLU A 19 6.46 13.79 -8.71
C GLU A 19 6.53 15.29 -8.39
N ASP A 20 5.41 15.90 -8.01
CA ASP A 20 5.28 17.34 -7.93
C ASP A 20 5.86 17.89 -6.62
N GLY A 21 7.13 18.31 -6.70
CA GLY A 21 7.60 19.64 -6.27
C GLY A 21 7.43 20.09 -4.82
N SER A 22 6.73 19.35 -3.97
CA SER A 22 6.55 19.61 -2.54
C SER A 22 7.74 19.04 -1.78
N HIS A 23 8.89 19.66 -2.06
CA HIS A 23 10.18 19.55 -1.41
C HIS A 23 10.11 18.93 0.00
N ALA A 24 10.61 17.69 0.14
CA ALA A 24 11.00 17.03 1.39
C ALA A 24 10.01 16.13 2.16
N ASN A 25 8.87 15.69 1.61
CA ASN A 25 7.96 14.80 2.36
C ASN A 25 7.82 13.41 1.73
N THR A 26 8.52 12.42 2.30
CA THR A 26 8.22 11.00 2.13
C THR A 26 6.74 10.78 2.41
N THR A 27 5.94 10.55 1.36
CA THR A 27 4.49 10.37 1.49
C THR A 27 4.19 8.89 1.54
N ILE A 28 3.36 8.45 2.49
CA ILE A 28 2.99 7.05 2.63
C ILE A 28 1.54 6.87 2.18
N LEU A 29 1.35 6.03 1.17
CA LEU A 29 0.05 5.73 0.59
C LEU A 29 -0.41 4.35 1.07
N PRO A 30 -1.68 4.21 1.49
CA PRO A 30 -2.25 2.91 1.80
C PRO A 30 -2.37 2.06 0.53
N ASP A 31 -2.23 0.75 0.67
CA ASP A 31 -2.64 -0.19 -0.37
C ASP A 31 -4.15 -0.42 -0.28
N GLU A 32 -4.86 -0.29 -1.40
CA GLU A 32 -6.32 -0.46 -1.47
C GLU A 32 -6.77 -1.93 -1.54
N GLU A 33 -5.85 -2.88 -1.63
CA GLU A 33 -6.17 -4.31 -1.62
C GLU A 33 -5.59 -5.02 -0.40
N CYS A 34 -4.47 -4.56 0.15
CA CYS A 34 -3.71 -5.25 1.18
C CYS A 34 -3.49 -4.33 2.40
N CYS A 35 -4.31 -4.44 3.45
CA CYS A 35 -4.14 -3.57 4.62
C CYS A 35 -2.81 -3.76 5.37
N ASN A 36 -2.15 -4.89 5.21
CA ASN A 36 -0.82 -5.16 5.79
C ASN A 36 0.31 -4.51 4.99
N GLN A 37 0.01 -3.87 3.86
CA GLN A 37 0.98 -3.27 2.95
C GLN A 37 0.68 -1.77 2.76
N TYR A 38 1.74 -1.03 2.49
CA TYR A 38 1.69 0.39 2.21
C TYR A 38 2.84 0.77 1.28
N TYR A 39 2.69 1.87 0.57
CA TYR A 39 3.67 2.38 -0.36
C TYR A 39 4.31 3.65 0.15
N ILE A 40 5.63 3.65 0.24
CA ILE A 40 6.41 4.82 0.58
C ILE A 40 6.84 5.49 -0.72
N CYS A 41 6.28 6.65 -1.03
CA CYS A 41 6.70 7.45 -2.17
C CYS A 41 7.98 8.20 -1.83
N SER A 42 9.08 7.83 -2.50
CA SER A 42 10.38 8.48 -2.39
C SER A 42 10.85 8.94 -3.76
N ASN A 43 11.01 10.25 -3.97
CA ASN A 43 11.42 10.84 -5.26
C ASN A 43 10.57 10.33 -6.45
N GLY A 44 9.25 10.30 -6.32
CA GLY A 44 8.35 9.78 -7.36
C GLY A 44 8.30 8.25 -7.48
N ASN A 45 9.09 7.51 -6.70
CA ASN A 45 9.14 6.05 -6.75
C ASN A 45 8.33 5.45 -5.58
N PRO A 46 7.28 4.65 -5.85
CA PRO A 46 6.58 3.90 -4.81
C PRO A 46 7.43 2.71 -4.35
N ILE A 47 7.76 2.68 -3.06
CA ILE A 47 8.46 1.57 -2.42
C ILE A 47 7.44 0.80 -1.59
N LEU A 48 7.17 -0.46 -1.95
CA LEU A 48 6.29 -1.32 -1.17
C LEU A 48 6.95 -1.65 0.18
N SER A 49 6.18 -1.50 1.26
CA SER A 49 6.55 -1.94 2.60
C SER A 49 5.37 -2.62 3.28
N ASN A 50 5.69 -3.49 4.24
CA ASN A 50 4.71 -4.28 4.96
C ASN A 50 4.76 -3.94 6.45
N CYS A 51 3.59 -3.92 7.06
CA CYS A 51 3.45 -3.89 8.50
C CYS A 51 3.80 -5.24 9.13
N SER A 52 4.09 -5.23 10.44
CA SER A 52 4.24 -6.46 11.20
C SER A 52 2.96 -7.31 11.15
N ILE A 53 3.11 -8.61 11.37
CA ILE A 53 2.00 -9.57 11.31
C ILE A 53 0.87 -9.13 12.25
N GLY A 54 -0.34 -9.04 11.70
CA GLY A 54 -1.55 -8.66 12.45
C GLY A 54 -1.79 -7.15 12.57
N LEU A 55 -0.88 -6.31 12.06
CA LEU A 55 -1.07 -4.86 11.99
C LEU A 55 -1.48 -4.41 10.60
N HIS A 56 -2.30 -3.37 10.55
CA HIS A 56 -2.78 -2.73 9.34
C HIS A 56 -2.21 -1.31 9.24
N PHE A 57 -1.93 -0.86 8.03
CA PHE A 57 -1.51 0.51 7.81
C PHE A 57 -2.68 1.48 8.04
N ASN A 58 -2.45 2.46 8.91
CA ASN A 58 -3.38 3.53 9.23
C ASN A 58 -3.04 4.75 8.35
N PRO A 59 -3.82 5.07 7.30
CA PRO A 59 -3.52 6.21 6.41
C PRO A 59 -3.69 7.56 7.10
N VAL A 60 -4.44 7.63 8.20
CA VAL A 60 -4.65 8.87 8.97
C VAL A 60 -3.43 9.19 9.83
N LEU A 61 -2.90 8.18 10.52
CA LEU A 61 -1.73 8.33 11.39
C LEU A 61 -0.40 8.06 10.68
N GLN A 62 -0.44 7.51 9.46
CA GLN A 62 0.71 7.10 8.65
C GLN A 62 1.61 6.06 9.36
N VAL A 63 1.01 5.16 10.15
CA VAL A 63 1.71 4.12 10.92
C VAL A 63 0.99 2.78 10.84
N CYS A 64 1.70 1.69 11.14
CA CYS A 64 1.08 0.39 11.35
C CYS A 64 0.39 0.36 12.71
N ASP A 65 -0.92 0.16 12.70
CA ASP A 65 -1.77 0.12 13.89
C ASP A 65 -2.63 -1.16 13.87
N TRP A 66 -3.33 -1.41 14.96
CA TRP A 66 -4.27 -2.51 15.03
C TRP A 66 -5.41 -2.32 14.00
N PRO A 67 -5.94 -3.41 13.42
CA PRO A 67 -6.98 -3.34 12.39
C PRO A 67 -8.24 -2.57 12.82
N GLU A 68 -8.55 -2.58 14.12
CA GLU A 68 -9.62 -1.80 14.75
C GLU A 68 -9.44 -0.27 14.64
N ASN A 69 -8.19 0.20 14.61
CA ASN A 69 -7.84 1.62 14.55
C ASN A 69 -7.40 2.07 13.16
N ALA A 70 -6.82 1.15 12.37
CA ALA A 70 -6.23 1.45 11.07
C ALA A 70 -7.24 1.91 10.01
N ARG A 71 -8.55 1.67 10.22
CA ARG A 71 -9.66 2.06 9.32
C ARG A 71 -9.39 1.75 7.85
N CYS A 72 -8.67 0.66 7.59
CA CYS A 72 -8.43 0.21 6.24
C CYS A 72 -9.77 -0.11 5.57
N ALA A 73 -10.05 0.52 4.43
CA ALA A 73 -11.34 0.38 3.74
C ALA A 73 -11.51 -1.00 3.07
N SER A 74 -10.43 -1.77 2.98
CA SER A 74 -10.34 -2.96 2.16
C SER A 74 -10.25 -4.20 3.04
N ASN A 75 -11.32 -4.99 3.14
CA ASN A 75 -11.33 -6.23 3.94
C ASN A 75 -10.53 -7.38 3.30
N LYS A 76 -9.45 -7.08 2.60
CA LYS A 76 -8.64 -8.03 1.85
C LYS A 76 -7.23 -8.04 2.46
N VAL A 77 -6.77 -9.25 2.74
CA VAL A 77 -5.39 -9.54 3.08
C VAL A 77 -4.78 -10.12 1.81
N CYS A 78 -3.80 -9.42 1.26
CA CYS A 78 -2.87 -9.95 0.27
C CYS A 78 -1.43 -9.84 0.79
#